data_AF-A0A6A6K5D2-F1
#
_entry.id   AF-A0A6A6K5D2-F1
#
_cell.length_a   1.000
_cell.length_b   1.000
_cell.length_c   1.000
_cell.angle_alpha   90.00
_cell.angle_beta   90.00
_cell.angle_gamma   90.00
#
_symmetry.space_group_name_H-M   'P 1'
#
loop_
_entity.id
_entity.type
_entity.pdbx_description
1 polymer ?
#
loop_
_entity_poly.entity_id
_entity_poly.type
_entity_poly.pdbx_seq_one_letter_code
_entity_poly.pdbx_strand_id
1 'polypeptide(L)'
;MYLRSVVGPEVDAFGIGAYLVTCFTQAALGCVFKLVEIHNQPCIKLSEDVSKVSVPCKKRCYRLYGKEGYPLVDLMTGENEPSPKEGEWILCRHPFNESKRAYVVPQKVEELLKCYWPGSSGKAREDLPPLKNIGKRCINQLEQMRPDHMRTLNPTPYKRVSVSEKLYDFIHFLWLNEAPVGELQ
;
A
#
# COMPACT_ATOMS: atom_id res chain seq x y z
N MET A 1 9.49 41.46 32.61
CA MET A 1 9.44 42.21 31.34
C MET A 1 9.69 41.20 30.22
N TYR A 2 8.63 40.68 29.58
CA TYR A 2 8.15 41.05 28.23
C TYR A 2 9.25 40.79 27.16
N LEU A 3 9.15 39.88 26.18
CA LEU A 3 7.99 39.44 25.38
C LEU A 3 8.15 38.01 24.82
N ARG A 4 7.08 37.21 24.98
CA ARG A 4 6.64 36.29 23.93
C ARG A 4 6.23 37.15 22.75
N SER A 5 6.82 36.95 21.57
CA SER A 5 6.22 37.41 20.33
C SER A 5 6.85 36.70 19.13
N VAL A 6 6.52 35.42 18.92
CA VAL A 6 6.45 34.92 17.55
C VAL A 6 5.22 35.59 16.95
N VAL A 7 5.39 36.81 16.42
CA VAL A 7 4.33 37.49 15.67
C VAL A 7 4.29 36.81 14.31
N GLY A 8 3.51 35.73 14.22
CA GLY A 8 3.02 35.28 12.93
C GLY A 8 2.04 36.33 12.38
N PRO A 9 1.88 36.45 11.06
CA PRO A 9 0.85 37.30 10.50
C PRO A 9 -0.54 36.85 11.00
N GLU A 10 -1.44 37.79 11.29
CA GLU A 10 -2.84 37.56 11.69
C GLU A 10 -3.65 37.06 10.48
N VAL A 11 -3.32 35.85 10.02
CA VAL A 11 -3.98 35.20 8.89
C VAL A 11 -4.96 34.17 9.44
N ASP A 12 -6.24 34.48 9.34
CA ASP A 12 -7.32 33.58 9.77
C ASP A 12 -7.66 32.50 8.72
N ALA A 13 -7.29 32.72 7.45
CA ALA A 13 -7.61 31.83 6.35
C ALA A 13 -6.56 31.83 5.23
N PHE A 14 -6.30 30.65 4.67
CA PHE A 14 -5.45 30.47 3.50
C PHE A 14 -6.29 30.10 2.28
N GLY A 15 -6.32 30.98 1.28
CA GLY A 15 -6.89 30.69 -0.04
C GLY A 15 -5.83 30.13 -0.97
N ILE A 16 -5.89 28.83 -1.27
CA ILE A 16 -4.94 28.18 -2.19
C ILE A 16 -5.64 27.87 -3.50
N GLY A 17 -5.18 28.49 -4.59
CA GLY A 17 -5.73 28.30 -5.93
C GLY A 17 -4.91 27.31 -6.77
N ALA A 18 -4.22 27.84 -7.78
CA ALA A 18 -3.59 27.05 -8.84
C ALA A 18 -2.65 25.94 -8.33
N TYR A 19 -1.80 26.22 -7.33
CA TYR A 19 -0.81 25.25 -6.85
C TYR A 19 -1.41 23.95 -6.29
N LEU A 20 -2.56 24.03 -5.62
CA LEU A 20 -3.25 22.86 -5.08
C LEU A 20 -3.96 22.08 -6.19
N VAL A 21 -4.67 22.80 -7.07
CA VAL A 21 -5.49 22.18 -8.14
C VAL A 21 -4.62 21.48 -9.18
N THR A 22 -3.50 22.08 -9.56
CA THR A 22 -2.62 21.53 -10.60
C THR A 22 -1.57 20.56 -10.05
N CYS A 23 -1.44 20.45 -8.72
CA CYS A 23 -0.33 19.74 -8.08
C CYS A 23 1.02 20.17 -8.70
N PHE A 24 1.27 21.48 -8.77
CA PHE A 24 2.29 22.08 -9.64
C PHE A 24 3.67 21.39 -9.62
N THR A 25 4.12 20.93 -8.45
CA THR A 25 5.41 20.24 -8.30
C THR A 25 5.42 18.81 -8.86
N GLN A 26 4.28 18.13 -8.88
CA GLN A 26 4.11 16.79 -9.41
C GLN A 26 2.65 16.58 -9.84
N ALA A 27 2.36 16.91 -11.10
CA ALA A 27 1.00 16.86 -11.66
C ALA A 27 0.44 15.43 -11.86
N ALA A 28 1.24 14.39 -11.63
CA ALA A 28 0.84 13.00 -11.83
C ALA A 28 1.33 12.08 -10.70
N LEU A 29 0.45 11.19 -10.24
CA LEU A 29 0.74 10.20 -9.19
C LEU A 29 1.48 8.96 -9.71
N GLY A 30 1.53 8.75 -11.03
CA GLY A 30 2.20 7.58 -11.63
C GLY A 30 1.45 6.26 -11.44
N CYS A 31 0.13 6.29 -11.25
CA CYS A 31 -0.69 5.08 -11.16
C CYS A 31 -0.63 4.27 -12.47
N VAL A 32 -0.54 2.95 -12.35
CA VAL A 32 -0.48 2.02 -13.49
C VAL A 32 -1.54 0.95 -13.37
N PHE A 33 -2.10 0.54 -14.51
CA PHE A 33 -2.96 -0.63 -14.62
C PHE A 33 -2.16 -1.76 -15.28
N LYS A 34 -2.12 -2.93 -14.64
CA LYS A 34 -1.43 -4.11 -15.16
C LYS A 34 -2.35 -5.32 -15.02
N LEU A 35 -2.39 -6.14 -16.07
CA LEU A 35 -3.02 -7.45 -16.02
C LEU A 35 -2.17 -8.36 -15.13
N VAL A 36 -2.81 -9.04 -14.17
CA VAL A 36 -2.13 -9.92 -13.21
C VAL A 36 -2.57 -11.38 -13.35
N GLU A 37 -3.69 -11.63 -14.01
CA GLU A 37 -4.28 -12.97 -14.17
C GLU A 37 -5.30 -12.97 -15.34
N ILE A 38 -5.27 -14.01 -16.16
CA ILE A 38 -6.25 -14.28 -17.21
C ILE A 38 -6.58 -15.76 -17.24
N HIS A 39 -7.87 -16.12 -17.29
CA HIS A 39 -8.31 -17.53 -17.27
C HIS A 39 -7.68 -18.37 -16.14
N ASN A 40 -7.54 -17.80 -14.93
CA ASN A 40 -6.86 -18.39 -13.78
C ASN A 40 -5.36 -18.70 -13.99
N GLN A 41 -4.76 -18.19 -15.07
CA GLN A 41 -3.32 -18.24 -15.29
C GLN A 41 -2.69 -16.92 -14.84
N PRO A 42 -1.69 -16.96 -13.95
CA PRO A 42 -0.98 -15.76 -13.51
C PRO A 42 -0.25 -15.12 -14.69
N CYS A 43 -0.19 -13.79 -14.71
CA CYS A 43 0.66 -13.05 -15.64
C CYS A 43 1.67 -12.21 -14.85
N ILE A 44 2.95 -12.32 -15.21
CA ILE A 44 3.99 -11.43 -14.73
C ILE A 44 4.58 -10.67 -15.92
N LYS A 45 4.93 -9.41 -15.70
CA LYS A 45 5.70 -8.62 -16.64
C LYS A 45 7.09 -8.42 -16.06
N LEU A 46 8.06 -9.09 -16.66
CA LEU A 46 9.47 -8.87 -16.36
C LEU A 46 9.96 -7.56 -16.98
N SER A 47 10.89 -6.93 -16.29
CA SER A 47 11.54 -5.68 -16.68
C SER A 47 12.96 -5.73 -16.13
N GLU A 48 13.90 -5.10 -16.81
CA GLU A 48 15.29 -4.96 -16.33
C GLU A 48 15.33 -4.28 -14.96
N ASP A 49 14.52 -3.24 -14.79
CA ASP A 49 14.29 -2.62 -13.49
C ASP A 49 13.32 -3.44 -12.64
N VAL A 50 13.85 -4.02 -11.56
CA VAL A 50 13.12 -4.84 -10.60
C VAL A 50 11.94 -4.08 -9.97
N SER A 51 12.03 -2.75 -9.84
CA SER A 51 10.92 -1.94 -9.30
C SER A 51 9.70 -1.87 -10.24
N LYS A 52 9.88 -2.19 -11.53
CA LYS A 52 8.83 -2.20 -12.54
C LYS A 52 8.22 -3.58 -12.78
N VAL A 53 8.77 -4.62 -12.14
CA VAL A 53 8.21 -5.97 -12.19
C VAL A 53 6.84 -5.98 -11.53
N SER A 54 5.86 -6.62 -12.15
CA SER A 54 4.51 -6.73 -11.59
C SER A 54 4.41 -7.89 -10.61
N VAL A 55 3.62 -7.73 -9.55
CA VAL A 55 3.24 -8.87 -8.70
C VAL A 55 2.07 -9.62 -9.40
N PRO A 56 2.18 -10.93 -9.67
CA PRO A 56 1.17 -11.73 -10.39
C PRO A 56 -0.02 -12.10 -9.48
N CYS A 57 -1.04 -12.74 -10.07
CA CYS A 57 -2.28 -13.24 -9.45
C CYS A 57 -3.23 -12.18 -8.88
N LYS A 58 -4.47 -12.58 -8.63
CA LYS A 58 -5.39 -11.83 -7.79
C LYS A 58 -4.92 -11.83 -6.32
N LYS A 59 -4.98 -10.65 -5.71
CA LYS A 59 -4.37 -10.36 -4.40
C LYS A 59 -5.38 -9.75 -3.44
N ARG A 60 -5.13 -9.99 -2.15
CA ARG A 60 -5.77 -9.29 -1.02
C ARG A 60 -4.70 -8.52 -0.26
N CYS A 61 -5.03 -7.28 0.10
CA CYS A 61 -4.12 -6.40 0.83
C CYS A 61 -4.64 -6.16 2.25
N TYR A 62 -3.78 -6.32 3.23
CA TYR A 62 -4.09 -6.12 4.64
C TYR A 62 -3.13 -5.11 5.26
N ARG A 63 -3.63 -4.29 6.16
CA ARG A 63 -2.84 -3.43 7.03
C ARG A 63 -2.74 -4.07 8.40
N LEU A 64 -1.52 -4.35 8.83
CA LEU A 64 -1.21 -4.93 10.13
C LEU A 64 -0.90 -3.82 11.12
N TYR A 65 -1.62 -3.76 12.24
CA TYR A 65 -1.40 -2.77 13.29
C TYR A 65 -0.64 -3.36 14.47
N GLY A 66 0.24 -2.55 15.06
CA GLY A 66 1.03 -2.91 16.24
C GLY A 66 0.28 -2.69 17.54
N LYS A 67 0.95 -3.01 18.65
CA LYS A 67 0.42 -2.80 20.01
C LYS A 67 0.08 -1.35 20.33
N GLU A 68 0.83 -0.42 19.73
CA GLU A 68 0.64 1.01 19.93
C GLU A 68 -0.48 1.59 19.05
N GLY A 69 -1.17 0.77 18.25
CA GLY A 69 -2.24 1.21 17.36
C GLY A 69 -1.77 1.85 16.05
N TYR A 70 -0.45 1.97 15.84
CA TYR A 70 0.12 2.42 14.57
C TYR A 70 0.16 1.28 13.53
N PRO A 71 -0.01 1.59 12.24
CA PRO A 71 0.17 0.63 11.17
C PRO A 71 1.65 0.24 11.04
N LEU A 72 1.91 -1.06 11.14
CA LEU A 72 3.25 -1.63 11.09
C LEU A 72 3.64 -2.06 9.71
N VAL A 73 2.77 -2.68 8.92
CA VAL A 73 3.12 -3.18 7.57
C VAL A 73 1.84 -3.40 6.76
N ASP A 74 1.92 -3.10 5.47
CA ASP A 74 0.89 -3.46 4.51
C ASP A 74 1.32 -4.78 3.84
N LEU A 75 0.56 -5.84 4.07
CA LEU A 75 0.80 -7.20 3.62
C LEU A 75 -0.09 -7.53 2.41
N MET A 76 0.54 -7.97 1.32
CA MET A 76 -0.14 -8.55 0.17
C MET A 76 -0.11 -10.07 0.24
N THR A 77 -1.24 -10.68 -0.03
CA THR A 77 -1.43 -12.15 -0.05
C THR A 77 -2.14 -12.55 -1.34
N GLY A 78 -1.98 -13.79 -1.79
CA GLY A 78 -2.80 -14.36 -2.85
C GLY A 78 -4.26 -14.53 -2.41
N GLU A 79 -5.18 -14.52 -3.37
CA GLU A 79 -6.62 -14.71 -3.08
C GLU A 79 -6.93 -16.05 -2.39
N ASN A 80 -6.17 -17.11 -2.74
CA ASN A 80 -6.36 -18.45 -2.18
C ASN A 80 -5.71 -18.65 -0.80
N GLU A 81 -5.06 -17.62 -0.24
CA GLU A 81 -4.41 -17.70 1.07
C GLU A 81 -5.38 -17.35 2.20
N PRO A 82 -5.24 -17.99 3.39
CA PRO A 82 -6.02 -17.59 4.55
C PRO A 82 -5.70 -16.14 4.94
N SER A 83 -6.72 -15.41 5.37
CA SER A 83 -6.55 -14.06 5.89
C SER A 83 -5.63 -14.09 7.13
N PRO A 84 -4.69 -13.12 7.25
CA PRO A 84 -3.83 -13.03 8.42
C PRO A 84 -4.67 -12.80 9.68
N LYS A 85 -4.32 -13.51 10.76
CA LYS A 85 -5.03 -13.42 12.04
C LYS A 85 -4.28 -12.57 13.04
N GLU A 86 -5.04 -11.97 13.94
CA GLU A 86 -4.52 -11.22 15.07
C GLU A 86 -3.81 -12.16 16.06
N GLY A 87 -2.66 -11.75 16.58
CA GLY A 87 -1.87 -12.52 17.54
C GLY A 87 -1.03 -13.66 16.95
N GLU A 88 -1.14 -13.94 15.64
CA GLU A 88 -0.31 -14.95 14.98
C GLU A 88 1.00 -14.36 14.42
N TRP A 89 2.03 -15.20 14.34
CA TRP A 89 3.31 -14.82 13.76
C TRP A 89 3.20 -14.83 12.23
N ILE A 90 3.39 -13.67 11.62
CA ILE A 90 3.34 -13.52 10.17
C ILE A 90 4.72 -13.14 9.67
N LEU A 91 5.26 -13.94 8.74
CA LEU A 91 6.49 -13.62 8.04
C LEU A 91 6.17 -12.65 6.89
N CYS A 92 6.67 -11.43 7.00
CA CYS A 92 6.56 -10.39 5.99
C CYS A 92 7.90 -10.31 5.23
N ARG A 93 7.88 -10.56 3.92
CA ARG A 93 9.05 -10.45 3.04
C ARG A 93 8.88 -9.29 2.06
N HIS A 94 9.95 -8.58 1.74
CA HIS A 94 9.93 -7.64 0.63
C HIS A 94 9.89 -8.43 -0.69
N PRO A 95 9.02 -8.07 -1.65
CA PRO A 95 8.82 -8.87 -2.88
C PRO A 95 10.08 -9.06 -3.72
N PHE A 96 11.02 -8.11 -3.66
CA PHE A 96 12.20 -8.06 -4.52
C PHE A 96 13.54 -8.00 -3.78
N ASN A 97 13.52 -7.95 -2.45
CA ASN A 97 14.74 -7.79 -1.67
C ASN A 97 14.75 -8.81 -0.55
N GLU A 98 15.45 -9.91 -0.78
CA GLU A 98 15.41 -11.10 0.09
C GLU A 98 15.93 -10.81 1.50
N SER A 99 16.91 -9.90 1.61
CA SER A 99 17.50 -9.47 2.89
C SER A 99 16.52 -8.70 3.77
N LYS A 100 15.43 -8.16 3.21
CA LYS A 100 14.39 -7.42 3.94
C LYS A 100 13.22 -8.34 4.27
N ARG A 101 13.31 -8.97 5.44
CA ARG A 101 12.25 -9.80 6.02
C ARG A 101 12.09 -9.51 7.51
N ALA A 102 10.85 -9.57 7.99
CA ALA A 102 10.53 -9.35 9.38
C ALA A 102 9.36 -10.23 9.82
N TYR A 103 9.41 -10.71 11.06
CA TYR A 103 8.25 -11.28 11.72
C TYR A 103 7.43 -10.18 12.35
N VAL A 104 6.12 -10.20 12.12
CA VAL A 104 5.17 -9.26 12.69
C VAL A 104 4.06 -10.03 13.37
N VAL A 105 3.73 -9.63 14.60
CA VAL A 105 2.57 -10.12 15.34
C VAL A 105 1.55 -8.98 15.42
N PRO A 106 0.56 -8.93 14.51
CA PRO A 106 -0.43 -7.85 14.51
C PRO A 106 -1.37 -7.98 15.71
N GLN A 107 -1.72 -6.85 16.32
CA GLN A 107 -2.85 -6.79 17.27
C GLN A 107 -4.17 -6.58 16.56
N LYS A 108 -4.13 -5.91 15.40
CA LYS A 108 -5.31 -5.70 14.57
C LYS A 108 -4.95 -5.88 13.11
N VAL A 109 -5.85 -6.51 12.37
CA VAL A 109 -5.73 -6.72 10.92
C VAL A 109 -6.89 -6.03 10.22
N GLU A 110 -6.59 -5.13 9.27
CA GLU A 110 -7.60 -4.47 8.45
C GLU A 110 -7.43 -4.83 6.98
N GLU A 111 -8.49 -5.32 6.33
CA GLU A 111 -8.49 -5.52 4.88
C GLU A 111 -8.69 -4.19 4.15
N LEU A 112 -7.76 -3.86 3.24
CA LEU A 112 -7.73 -2.58 2.54
C LEU A 112 -8.62 -2.57 1.29
N LEU A 113 -8.78 -3.72 0.63
CA LEU A 113 -9.53 -3.85 -0.61
C LEU A 113 -10.97 -4.30 -0.30
N LYS A 114 -11.95 -3.45 -0.62
CA LYS A 114 -13.37 -3.77 -0.50
C LYS A 114 -14.02 -3.82 -1.89
N CYS A 115 -14.78 -4.87 -2.16
CA CYS A 115 -15.50 -5.02 -3.42
C CYS A 115 -16.79 -4.18 -3.40
N TYR A 116 -16.81 -3.05 -4.12
CA TYR A 116 -18.02 -2.23 -4.27
C TYR A 116 -18.92 -2.69 -5.43
N TRP A 117 -18.33 -3.31 -6.45
CA TRP A 117 -19.01 -3.75 -7.65
C TRP A 117 -18.38 -5.06 -8.14
N PRO A 118 -19.13 -6.19 -8.14
CA PRO A 118 -18.59 -7.50 -8.53
C PRO A 118 -18.62 -7.78 -10.04
N GLY A 119 -19.06 -6.84 -10.87
CA GLY A 119 -18.98 -6.95 -12.34
C GLY A 119 -20.19 -7.63 -12.98
N SER A 120 -20.77 -8.62 -12.31
CA SER A 120 -21.95 -9.34 -12.78
C SER A 120 -23.23 -8.53 -12.51
N SER A 121 -24.06 -8.32 -13.54
CA SER A 121 -25.30 -7.51 -13.52
C SER A 121 -26.38 -7.95 -12.52
N GLY A 122 -26.18 -9.05 -11.78
CA GLY A 122 -27.16 -9.60 -10.83
C GLY A 122 -26.82 -9.43 -9.34
N LYS A 123 -25.67 -8.85 -8.98
CA LYS A 123 -25.31 -8.62 -7.57
C LYS A 123 -25.49 -7.16 -7.20
N ALA A 124 -26.12 -6.90 -6.06
CA ALA A 124 -26.34 -5.55 -5.56
C ALA A 124 -24.99 -4.83 -5.39
N ARG A 125 -24.92 -3.60 -5.90
CA ARG A 125 -23.80 -2.70 -5.69
C ARG A 125 -23.80 -2.26 -4.22
N GLU A 126 -22.62 -2.20 -3.60
CA GLU A 126 -22.53 -1.58 -2.29
C GLU A 126 -22.56 -0.05 -2.40
N ASP A 127 -23.28 0.60 -1.48
CA ASP A 127 -23.36 2.05 -1.42
C ASP A 127 -22.03 2.67 -0.98
N LEU A 128 -21.70 3.79 -1.62
CA LEU A 128 -20.53 4.57 -1.26
C LEU A 128 -20.77 5.31 0.05
N PRO A 129 -19.78 5.38 0.96
CA PRO A 129 -19.92 6.15 2.19
C PRO A 129 -20.10 7.65 1.88
N PRO A 130 -20.87 8.38 2.68
CA PRO A 130 -21.09 9.81 2.48
C PRO A 130 -19.78 10.61 2.66
N LEU A 131 -19.66 11.75 1.97
CA LEU A 131 -18.43 12.56 1.92
C LEU A 131 -17.88 12.93 3.30
N LYS A 132 -18.75 13.25 4.27
CA LYS A 132 -18.35 13.56 5.65
C LYS A 132 -17.63 12.39 6.32
N ASN A 133 -18.05 11.16 6.05
CA ASN A 133 -17.41 9.96 6.61
C ASN A 133 -16.07 9.67 5.93
N ILE A 134 -15.95 9.93 4.62
CA ILE A 134 -14.68 9.82 3.89
C ILE A 134 -13.66 10.82 4.45
N GLY A 135 -14.07 12.07 4.66
CA GLY A 135 -13.20 13.10 5.25
C GLY A 135 -12.74 12.75 6.65
N LYS A 136 -13.67 12.35 7.53
CA LYS A 136 -13.34 11.89 8.90
C LYS A 136 -12.40 10.67 8.89
N ARG A 137 -12.63 9.70 8.00
CA ARG A 137 -11.75 8.54 7.85
C ARG A 137 -10.34 8.95 7.47
N CYS A 138 -10.19 9.89 6.53
CA CYS A 138 -8.88 10.38 6.10
C CYS A 138 -8.12 11.02 7.28
N ILE A 139 -8.77 11.91 8.03
CA ILE A 139 -8.17 12.57 9.20
C ILE A 139 -7.77 11.53 10.25
N ASN A 140 -8.67 10.61 10.61
CA ASN A 140 -8.38 9.57 11.60
C ASN A 140 -7.21 8.67 11.17
N GLN A 141 -7.10 8.33 9.88
CA GLN A 141 -5.98 7.53 9.37
C GLN A 141 -4.66 8.31 9.44
N LEU A 142 -4.67 9.62 9.14
CA LEU A 142 -3.47 10.46 9.26
C LEU A 142 -3.00 10.60 10.70
N GLU A 143 -3.93 10.72 11.66
CA GLU A 143 -3.62 10.75 13.10
C GLU A 143 -3.07 9.41 13.61
N GLN A 144 -3.53 8.29 13.02
CA GLN A 144 -3.04 6.94 13.33
C GLN A 144 -1.71 6.62 12.65
N MET A 145 -1.21 7.43 11.73
CA MET A 145 0.10 7.21 11.13
C MET A 145 1.22 7.60 12.10
N ARG A 146 2.32 6.84 12.08
CA ARG A 146 3.49 7.16 12.89
C ARG A 146 4.04 8.55 12.50
N PRO A 147 4.35 9.43 13.47
CA PRO A 147 4.77 10.81 13.19
C PRO A 147 6.04 10.91 12.35
N ASP A 148 6.91 9.89 12.38
CA ASP A 148 8.12 9.81 11.54
C ASP A 148 7.82 9.80 10.03
N HIS A 149 6.66 9.30 9.62
CA HIS A 149 6.19 9.30 8.22
C HIS A 149 5.51 10.61 7.83
N MET A 150 5.01 11.36 8.82
CA MET A 150 4.22 12.58 8.63
C MET A 150 5.06 13.87 8.69
N ARG A 151 6.38 13.75 8.81
CA ARG A 151 7.28 14.91 8.83
C ARG A 151 7.25 15.64 7.48
N THR A 152 7.16 16.97 7.54
CA THR A 152 7.25 17.84 6.35
C THR A 152 8.64 17.86 5.74
N LEU A 153 9.68 17.72 6.57
CA LEU A 153 11.08 17.65 6.17
C LEU A 153 11.61 16.22 6.31
N ASN A 154 12.11 15.67 5.21
CA ASN A 154 12.71 14.33 5.12
C ASN A 154 11.86 13.23 5.82
N PRO A 155 10.61 13.00 5.37
CA PRO A 155 9.78 11.94 5.93
C PRO A 155 10.48 10.60 5.80
N THR A 156 10.38 9.78 6.86
CA THR A 156 10.91 8.41 6.79
C THR A 156 10.07 7.65 5.76
N PRO A 157 10.67 6.99 4.74
CA PRO A 157 9.87 6.28 3.75
C PRO A 157 9.07 5.15 4.42
N TYR A 158 7.82 4.95 4.02
CA TYR A 158 7.04 3.79 4.44
C TYR A 158 7.57 2.54 3.73
N LYS A 159 8.70 2.00 4.20
CA LYS A 159 9.39 0.85 3.59
C LYS A 159 8.70 -0.49 3.87
N ARG A 160 7.44 -0.47 4.28
CA ARG A 160 6.75 -1.60 4.90
C ARG A 160 5.57 -2.06 4.06
N VAL A 161 5.80 -2.24 2.76
CA VAL A 161 4.94 -3.04 1.89
C VAL A 161 5.62 -4.39 1.72
N SER A 162 4.92 -5.45 2.04
CA SER A 162 5.47 -6.81 2.07
C SER A 162 4.49 -7.81 1.45
N VAL A 163 5.01 -8.97 1.07
CA VAL A 163 4.25 -10.11 0.57
C VAL A 163 4.30 -11.26 1.58
N SER A 164 3.27 -12.11 1.55
CA SER A 164 3.30 -13.41 2.24
C SER A 164 4.40 -14.30 1.68
N GLU A 165 4.81 -15.28 2.48
CA GLU A 165 5.80 -16.29 2.07
C GLU A 165 5.36 -17.05 0.81
N LYS A 166 4.11 -17.54 0.77
CA LYS A 166 3.60 -18.26 -0.40
C LYS A 166 3.60 -17.40 -1.67
N LEU A 167 3.16 -16.14 -1.56
CA LEU A 167 3.18 -15.22 -2.68
C LEU A 167 4.62 -14.87 -3.11
N TYR A 168 5.54 -14.74 -2.16
CA TYR A 168 6.96 -14.54 -2.45
C TYR A 168 7.53 -15.70 -3.26
N ASP A 169 7.36 -16.93 -2.78
CA ASP A 169 7.87 -18.12 -3.45
C ASP A 169 7.25 -18.27 -4.85
N PHE A 170 5.97 -17.92 -4.99
CA PHE A 170 5.27 -17.93 -6.27
C PHE A 170 5.80 -16.87 -7.26
N ILE A 171 6.11 -15.65 -6.79
CA ILE A 171 6.76 -14.62 -7.63
C ILE A 171 8.11 -15.14 -8.13
N HIS A 172 8.93 -15.73 -7.25
CA HIS A 172 10.26 -16.22 -7.63
C HIS A 172 10.17 -17.40 -8.59
N PHE A 173 9.21 -18.31 -8.37
CA PHE A 173 8.93 -19.41 -9.29
C PHE A 173 8.56 -18.91 -10.69
N LEU A 174 7.64 -17.95 -10.80
CA LEU A 174 7.25 -17.38 -12.09
C LEU A 174 8.37 -16.61 -12.76
N TRP A 175 9.16 -15.87 -11.98
CA TRP A 175 10.32 -15.16 -12.50
C TRP A 175 11.31 -16.14 -13.12
N LEU A 176 11.70 -17.21 -12.41
CA LEU A 176 12.64 -18.20 -12.94
C LEU A 176 12.12 -18.90 -14.20
N ASN A 177 10.82 -19.10 -14.33
CA ASN A 177 10.21 -19.73 -15.50
C ASN A 177 10.13 -18.79 -16.72
N GLU A 178 9.91 -17.49 -16.52
CA GLU A 178 9.79 -16.52 -17.62
C GLU A 178 11.12 -15.81 -17.96
N ALA A 179 12.12 -15.90 -17.08
CA ALA A 179 13.43 -15.32 -17.34
C ALA A 179 14.08 -16.00 -18.55
N PRO A 180 14.57 -15.24 -19.55
CA PRO A 180 15.22 -15.84 -20.71
C PRO A 180 16.49 -16.57 -20.26
N VAL A 181 16.59 -17.85 -20.61
CA VAL A 181 17.81 -18.63 -20.42
C VAL A 181 18.76 -18.25 -21.56
N GLY A 182 19.84 -17.55 -21.22
CA GLY A 182 20.89 -17.26 -22.18
C GLY A 182 21.71 -18.51 -22.47
N GLU A 183 21.74 -18.95 -23.72
CA GLU A 183 22.76 -19.89 -24.18
C GLU A 183 24.08 -19.13 -24.36
N LEU A 184 25.09 -19.49 -23.58
CA LEU A 184 26.46 -19.00 -23.77
C LEU A 184 27.13 -19.90 -24.81
N GLN A 185 27.48 -19.33 -25.97
CA GLN A 185 28.39 -19.94 -26.96
C GLN A 185 29.83 -19.48 -26.73
#